data_AF-A0A927AB13-F1
#
_entry.id   AF-A0A927AB13-F1
#
_cell.length_a   1.000
_cell.length_b   1.000
_cell.length_c   1.000
_cell.angle_alpha   90.00
_cell.angle_beta   90.00
_cell.angle_gamma   90.00
#
_symmetry.space_group_name_H-M   'P 1'
#
loop_
_entity.id
_entity.type
_entity.pdbx_description
1 polymer ?
#
loop_
_entity_poly.entity_id
_entity_poly.type
_entity_poly.pdbx_seq_one_letter_code
_entity_poly.pdbx_strand_id
1 'polypeptide(L)'
;MPDGSTSQNLCFLLWRENEPRQTWANKLANWLGCDLLRAERLLRGEEQLRQEELQAIANQLNLPEDDVVAFWQTNLLDQSGISIYEENLRYLLRSVKELKKGRKQEFAQAIGVDATTVSRWASGKFFPDSDKALRICKFFRPYSYTDLKEEPLFLSPSPVDVMEQRAWLEERFREMSDRTIQQLFPALERLLKVL
;
A
#
# COMPACT_ATOMS: atom_id res chain seq x y z
N MET A 1 -20.65 -6.23 -8.09
CA MET A 1 -19.57 -5.40 -7.52
C MET A 1 -18.34 -6.28 -7.50
N PRO A 2 -17.18 -5.84 -8.01
CA PRO A 2 -15.95 -6.60 -7.85
C PRO A 2 -15.72 -6.84 -6.35
N ASP A 3 -15.55 -8.10 -5.97
CA ASP A 3 -15.39 -8.51 -4.59
C ASP A 3 -14.04 -7.99 -4.07
N GLY A 4 -14.07 -6.94 -3.25
CA GLY A 4 -12.86 -6.24 -2.77
C GLY A 4 -11.89 -7.16 -2.01
N SER A 5 -12.39 -8.29 -1.51
CA SER A 5 -11.66 -9.37 -0.86
C SER A 5 -10.47 -9.89 -1.69
N THR A 6 -10.61 -10.02 -3.02
CA THR A 6 -9.57 -10.65 -3.85
C THR A 6 -8.32 -9.78 -3.93
N SER A 7 -8.49 -8.49 -4.22
CA SER A 7 -7.37 -7.54 -4.30
C SER A 7 -6.65 -7.41 -2.96
N GLN A 8 -7.41 -7.36 -1.86
CA GLN A 8 -6.85 -7.31 -0.51
C GLN A 8 -6.07 -8.58 -0.17
N ASN A 9 -6.59 -9.75 -0.54
CA ASN A 9 -5.89 -11.03 -0.34
C ASN A 9 -4.57 -11.08 -1.13
N LEU A 10 -4.55 -10.58 -2.37
CA LEU A 10 -3.33 -10.48 -3.18
C LEU A 10 -2.29 -9.57 -2.51
N CYS A 11 -2.70 -8.36 -2.09
CA CYS A 11 -1.83 -7.44 -1.36
C CYS A 11 -1.35 -8.05 -0.04
N PHE A 12 -2.22 -8.76 0.67
CA PHE A 12 -1.89 -9.44 1.93
C PHE A 12 -0.81 -10.51 1.73
N LEU A 13 -0.92 -11.33 0.69
CA LEU A 13 0.07 -12.34 0.36
C LEU A 13 1.44 -11.73 0.09
N LEU A 14 1.50 -10.71 -0.77
CA LEU A 14 2.74 -10.01 -1.12
C LEU A 14 3.36 -9.31 0.10
N TRP A 15 2.53 -8.67 0.93
CA TRP A 15 2.95 -8.07 2.18
C TRP A 15 3.49 -9.11 3.17
N ARG A 16 2.83 -10.26 3.31
CA ARG A 16 3.22 -11.35 4.22
C ARG A 16 4.58 -11.95 3.85
N GLU A 17 4.91 -11.98 2.56
CA GLU A 17 6.22 -12.37 2.07
C GLU A 17 7.31 -11.28 2.23
N ASN A 18 6.98 -10.16 2.87
CA ASN A 18 7.87 -9.01 3.05
C ASN A 18 8.39 -8.44 1.72
N GLU A 19 7.57 -8.53 0.66
CA GLU A 19 7.91 -7.97 -0.64
C GLU A 19 7.82 -6.44 -0.60
N PRO A 20 8.82 -5.70 -1.12
CA PRO A 20 8.73 -4.24 -1.26
C PRO A 20 7.52 -3.84 -2.12
N ARG A 21 6.77 -2.82 -1.71
CA ARG A 21 5.52 -2.45 -2.41
C ARG A 21 5.73 -2.12 -3.88
N GLN A 22 6.83 -1.45 -4.21
CA GLN A 22 7.17 -1.10 -5.59
C GLN A 22 7.42 -2.31 -6.50
N THR A 23 7.66 -3.50 -5.94
CA THR A 23 7.85 -4.74 -6.71
C THR A 23 6.62 -5.64 -6.71
N TRP A 24 5.55 -5.31 -5.96
CA TRP A 24 4.34 -6.11 -5.86
C TRP A 24 3.74 -6.48 -7.23
N ALA A 25 3.56 -5.49 -8.11
CA ALA A 25 2.98 -5.72 -9.43
C ALA A 25 3.89 -6.61 -10.30
N ASN A 26 5.21 -6.41 -10.26
CA ASN A 26 6.16 -7.26 -10.96
C ASN A 26 6.14 -8.70 -10.44
N LYS A 27 6.12 -8.88 -9.11
CA LYS A 27 6.08 -10.20 -8.49
C LYS A 27 4.79 -10.93 -8.80
N LEU A 28 3.65 -10.25 -8.71
CA LEU A 28 2.36 -10.81 -9.07
C LEU A 28 2.28 -11.16 -10.56
N ALA A 29 2.78 -10.30 -11.45
CA ALA A 29 2.86 -10.59 -12.87
C ALA A 29 3.66 -11.88 -13.15
N ASN A 30 4.77 -12.07 -12.45
CA ASN A 30 5.57 -13.30 -12.55
C ASN A 30 4.83 -14.53 -12.01
N TRP A 31 4.10 -14.41 -10.89
CA TRP A 31 3.28 -15.51 -10.36
C TRP A 31 2.19 -15.94 -11.34
N LEU A 32 1.58 -14.97 -12.02
CA LEU A 32 0.42 -15.20 -12.88
C LEU A 32 0.79 -15.46 -14.35
N GLY A 33 2.04 -15.22 -14.75
CA GLY A 33 2.44 -15.24 -16.15
C GLY A 33 1.73 -14.19 -17.00
N CYS A 34 1.43 -13.02 -16.43
CA CYS A 34 0.72 -11.94 -17.10
C CYS A 34 1.55 -10.66 -17.24
N ASP A 35 1.03 -9.66 -17.97
CA ASP A 35 1.70 -8.37 -18.10
C ASP A 35 1.56 -7.50 -16.83
N LEU A 36 2.49 -6.55 -16.68
CA LEU A 36 2.56 -5.67 -15.50
C LEU A 36 1.27 -4.86 -15.31
N LEU A 37 0.66 -4.36 -16.39
CA LEU A 37 -0.56 -3.55 -16.30
C LEU A 37 -1.72 -4.37 -15.74
N ARG A 38 -1.86 -5.63 -16.19
CA ARG A 38 -2.87 -6.55 -15.65
C ARG A 38 -2.65 -6.79 -14.15
N ALA A 39 -1.42 -7.07 -13.72
CA ALA A 39 -1.11 -7.26 -12.31
C ALA A 39 -1.44 -6.01 -11.46
N GLU A 40 -1.16 -4.81 -11.96
CA GLU A 40 -1.53 -3.57 -11.28
C GLU A 40 -3.04 -3.41 -11.11
N ARG A 41 -3.82 -3.75 -12.14
CA ARG A 41 -5.29 -3.70 -12.09
C ARG A 41 -5.87 -4.70 -11.10
N LEU A 42 -5.31 -5.90 -11.03
CA LEU A 42 -5.69 -6.92 -10.05
C LEU A 42 -5.44 -6.44 -8.61
N LEU A 43 -4.26 -5.86 -8.34
CA LEU A 43 -3.92 -5.30 -7.01
C LEU A 43 -4.82 -4.14 -6.60
N ARG A 44 -5.36 -3.39 -7.56
CA ARG A 44 -6.30 -2.28 -7.33
C ARG A 44 -7.77 -2.73 -7.25
N GLY A 45 -8.05 -4.01 -7.51
CA GLY A 45 -9.41 -4.54 -7.58
C GLY A 45 -10.21 -4.07 -8.80
N GLU A 46 -9.52 -3.58 -9.83
CA GLU A 46 -10.12 -3.13 -11.10
C GLU A 46 -10.50 -4.33 -11.99
N GLU A 47 -9.82 -5.46 -11.80
CA GLU A 47 -10.08 -6.72 -12.50
C GLU A 47 -10.16 -7.91 -11.52
N GLN A 48 -10.76 -9.01 -11.96
CA GLN A 48 -10.82 -10.27 -11.21
C GLN A 48 -9.82 -11.29 -11.74
N LEU A 49 -9.37 -12.18 -10.84
CA LEU A 49 -8.54 -13.32 -11.19
C LEU A 49 -9.34 -14.32 -12.03
N ARG A 50 -8.68 -14.88 -13.04
CA ARG A 50 -9.17 -16.04 -13.81
C ARG A 50 -8.89 -17.32 -13.03
N GLN A 51 -9.59 -18.40 -13.37
CA GLN A 51 -9.38 -19.71 -12.75
C GLN A 51 -7.92 -20.21 -12.89
N GLU A 52 -7.32 -20.01 -14.06
CA GLU A 52 -5.90 -20.35 -14.30
C GLU A 52 -4.95 -19.55 -13.40
N GLU A 53 -5.26 -18.27 -13.15
CA GLU A 53 -4.48 -17.38 -12.29
C GLU A 53 -4.62 -17.77 -10.80
N LEU A 54 -5.82 -18.19 -10.38
CA LEU A 54 -6.04 -18.74 -9.03
C LEU A 54 -5.20 -20.00 -8.81
N GLN A 55 -5.17 -20.90 -9.80
CA GLN A 55 -4.35 -22.11 -9.73
C GLN A 55 -2.85 -21.78 -9.71
N ALA A 56 -2.41 -20.80 -10.50
CA ALA A 56 -1.02 -20.36 -10.52
C ALA A 56 -0.56 -19.87 -9.13
N ILE A 57 -1.40 -19.06 -8.45
CA ILE A 57 -1.10 -18.60 -7.09
C ILE A 57 -1.14 -19.77 -6.08
N ALA A 58 -2.13 -20.66 -6.20
CA ALA A 58 -2.21 -21.83 -5.33
C ALA A 58 -0.94 -22.69 -5.39
N ASN A 59 -0.46 -22.94 -6.61
CA ASN A 59 0.79 -23.68 -6.84
C ASN A 59 1.99 -22.93 -6.25
N GLN A 60 2.05 -21.60 -6.44
CA GLN A 60 3.14 -20.77 -5.93
C GLN A 60 3.20 -20.76 -4.39
N LEU A 61 2.04 -20.84 -3.73
CA LEU A 61 1.91 -20.86 -2.27
C LEU A 61 1.88 -22.28 -1.68
N ASN A 62 1.95 -23.31 -2.52
CA ASN A 62 1.83 -24.71 -2.14
C ASN A 62 0.54 -25.01 -1.34
N LEU A 63 -0.57 -24.43 -1.77
CA LEU A 63 -1.89 -24.65 -1.19
C LEU A 63 -2.56 -25.91 -1.80
N PRO A 64 -3.20 -26.77 -0.99
CA PRO A 64 -4.03 -27.86 -1.51
C PRO A 64 -5.19 -27.34 -2.35
N GLU A 65 -5.57 -28.04 -3.43
CA GLU A 65 -6.66 -27.62 -4.34
C GLU A 65 -7.99 -27.34 -3.62
N ASP A 66 -8.35 -28.18 -2.65
CA ASP A 66 -9.58 -28.04 -1.86
C ASP A 66 -9.57 -26.77 -0.98
N ASP A 67 -8.39 -26.29 -0.60
CA ASP A 67 -8.22 -25.09 0.23
C ASP A 67 -8.23 -23.82 -0.62
N VAL A 68 -7.95 -23.89 -1.92
CA VAL A 68 -7.86 -22.71 -2.81
C VAL A 68 -9.18 -21.93 -2.81
N VAL A 69 -10.30 -22.61 -3.03
CA VAL A 69 -11.60 -21.96 -3.11
C VAL A 69 -11.99 -21.32 -1.78
N ALA A 70 -11.78 -22.02 -0.66
CA ALA A 70 -12.05 -21.50 0.68
C ALA A 70 -11.14 -20.32 1.03
N PHE A 71 -9.87 -20.38 0.62
CA PHE A 71 -8.87 -19.34 0.83
C PHE A 71 -9.21 -18.04 0.09
N TRP A 72 -9.77 -18.14 -1.12
CA TRP A 72 -10.16 -16.96 -1.91
C TRP A 72 -11.54 -16.40 -1.58
N GLN A 73 -12.44 -17.22 -1.03
CA GLN A 73 -13.76 -16.79 -0.56
C GLN A 73 -13.73 -16.11 0.80
N THR A 74 -12.58 -16.12 1.48
CA THR A 74 -12.42 -15.56 2.81
C THR A 74 -11.47 -14.36 2.78
N ASN A 75 -11.67 -13.42 3.71
CA ASN A 75 -10.73 -12.32 3.89
C ASN A 75 -9.56 -12.82 4.73
N LEU A 76 -8.39 -12.99 4.09
CA LEU A 76 -7.19 -13.52 4.74
C LEU A 76 -6.71 -12.64 5.88
N LEU A 77 -6.94 -11.33 5.77
CA LEU A 77 -6.59 -10.38 6.82
C LEU A 77 -7.39 -10.66 8.09
N ASP A 78 -8.70 -10.88 7.97
CA ASP A 78 -9.57 -11.14 9.13
C ASP A 78 -9.20 -12.45 9.83
N GLN A 79 -8.85 -13.48 9.07
CA GLN A 79 -8.44 -14.78 9.60
C GLN A 79 -7.06 -14.77 10.26
N SER A 80 -6.19 -13.85 9.86
CA SER A 80 -4.81 -13.80 10.37
C SER A 80 -4.71 -13.33 11.83
N GLY A 81 -5.77 -12.71 12.37
CA GLY A 81 -5.75 -12.09 13.69
C GLY A 81 -4.84 -10.86 13.79
N ILE A 82 -4.38 -10.33 12.66
CA ILE A 82 -3.51 -9.16 12.59
C ILE A 82 -4.31 -7.91 12.96
N SER A 83 -3.74 -7.08 13.85
CA SER A 83 -4.30 -5.77 14.15
C SER A 83 -4.00 -4.79 13.02
N ILE A 84 -5.06 -4.42 12.26
CA ILE A 84 -4.99 -3.40 11.20
C ILE A 84 -4.37 -2.10 11.73
N TYR A 85 -4.80 -1.67 12.91
CA TYR A 85 -4.30 -0.48 13.57
C TYR A 85 -2.80 -0.51 13.83
N GLU A 86 -2.29 -1.60 14.40
CA GLU A 86 -0.86 -1.73 14.67
C GLU A 86 -0.04 -1.79 13.39
N GLU A 87 -0.49 -2.53 12.38
CA GLU A 87 0.24 -2.64 11.11
C GLU A 87 0.22 -1.35 10.31
N ASN A 88 -0.89 -0.60 10.33
CA ASN A 88 -0.93 0.73 9.75
C ASN A 88 0.07 1.67 10.41
N LEU A 89 0.13 1.68 11.75
CA LEU A 89 1.11 2.48 12.47
C LEU A 89 2.54 2.05 12.17
N ARG A 90 2.83 0.74 12.18
CA ARG A 90 4.15 0.21 11.80
C ARG A 90 4.51 0.64 10.39
N TYR A 91 3.58 0.53 9.45
CA TYR A 91 3.77 0.92 8.05
C TYR A 91 4.11 2.42 7.92
N LEU A 92 3.31 3.29 8.53
CA LEU A 92 3.58 4.75 8.52
C LEU A 92 4.91 5.09 9.23
N LEU A 93 5.25 4.42 10.32
CA LEU A 93 6.50 4.69 11.05
C LEU A 93 7.74 4.13 10.32
N ARG A 94 7.60 3.06 9.54
CA ARG A 94 8.68 2.55 8.69
C ARG A 94 9.01 3.52 7.57
N SER A 95 8.02 4.17 6.95
CA SER A 95 8.31 5.21 5.94
C SER A 95 9.07 6.39 6.55
N VAL A 96 8.86 6.72 7.85
CA VAL A 96 9.68 7.71 8.58
C VAL A 96 11.14 7.29 8.68
N LYS A 97 11.42 5.98 8.87
CA LYS A 97 12.80 5.48 9.03
C LYS A 97 13.63 5.73 7.77
N GLU A 98 13.02 5.62 6.61
CA GLU A 98 13.64 5.85 5.30
C GLU A 98 13.78 7.35 4.96
N LEU A 99 13.26 8.25 5.80
CA LEU A 99 13.44 9.68 5.64
C LEU A 99 14.87 10.11 5.93
N LYS A 100 15.36 11.08 5.15
CA LYS A 100 16.61 11.81 5.47
C LYS A 100 16.56 12.33 6.91
N LYS A 101 17.71 12.30 7.59
CA LYS A 101 17.86 12.66 9.03
C LYS A 101 17.10 13.92 9.46
N GLY A 102 17.08 14.96 8.63
CA GLY A 102 16.36 16.21 8.89
C GLY A 102 14.83 16.05 8.93
N ARG A 103 14.24 15.28 8.02
CA ARG A 103 12.79 15.04 7.99
C ARG A 103 12.30 14.16 9.14
N LYS A 104 13.14 13.25 9.64
CA LYS A 104 12.82 12.48 10.85
C LYS A 104 12.71 13.38 12.08
N GLN A 105 13.58 14.40 12.19
CA GLN A 105 13.47 15.40 13.25
C GLN A 105 12.21 16.26 13.10
N GLU A 106 11.91 16.69 11.87
CA GLU A 106 10.69 17.44 11.55
C GLU A 106 9.42 16.66 11.91
N PHE A 107 9.35 15.38 11.54
CA PHE A 107 8.27 14.47 11.94
C PHE A 107 8.15 14.36 13.47
N ALA A 108 9.26 14.11 14.16
CA ALA A 108 9.27 13.97 15.61
C ALA A 108 8.77 15.26 16.31
N GLN A 109 9.21 16.43 15.83
CA GLN A 109 8.74 17.72 16.30
C GLN A 109 7.25 17.93 16.03
N ALA A 110 6.78 17.61 14.81
CA ALA A 110 5.38 17.78 14.42
C ALA A 110 4.41 16.96 15.29
N ILE A 111 4.81 15.77 15.74
CA ILE A 111 4.00 14.93 16.62
C ILE A 111 4.30 15.15 18.12
N GLY A 112 5.29 15.97 18.45
CA GLY A 112 5.64 16.37 19.82
C GLY A 112 6.40 15.30 20.61
N VAL A 113 7.33 14.58 19.98
CA VAL A 113 8.19 13.57 20.63
C VAL A 113 9.64 13.67 20.19
N ASP A 114 10.54 12.95 20.86
CA ASP A 114 11.93 12.84 20.43
C ASP A 114 12.13 11.82 19.28
N ALA A 115 13.16 12.02 18.45
CA ALA A 115 13.48 11.13 17.34
C ALA A 115 13.82 9.69 17.78
N THR A 116 14.30 9.50 19.00
CA THR A 116 14.51 8.16 19.58
C THR A 116 13.19 7.46 19.89
N THR A 117 12.16 8.18 20.34
CA THR A 117 10.80 7.65 20.54
C THR A 117 10.22 7.13 19.24
N VAL A 118 10.34 7.90 18.16
CA VAL A 118 9.93 7.48 16.81
C VAL A 118 10.64 6.19 16.38
N SER A 119 11.94 6.08 16.68
CA SER A 119 12.73 4.88 16.34
C SER A 119 12.25 3.65 17.11
N ARG A 120 11.87 3.80 18.38
CA ARG A 120 11.31 2.74 19.22
C ARG A 120 9.91 2.31 18.76
N TRP A 121 9.11 3.25 18.26
CA TRP A 121 7.81 2.92 17.67
C TRP A 121 7.97 2.19 16.33
N ALA A 122 8.89 2.64 15.47
CA ALA A 122 9.16 1.99 14.18
C ALA A 122 9.68 0.55 14.33
N SER A 123 10.31 0.22 15.47
CA SER A 123 10.72 -1.16 15.76
C SER A 123 9.58 -2.06 16.24
N GLY A 124 8.37 -1.52 16.46
CA GLY A 124 7.21 -2.26 16.94
C GLY A 124 7.27 -2.68 18.41
N LYS A 125 8.24 -2.18 19.19
CA LYS A 125 8.38 -2.53 20.62
C LYS A 125 7.38 -1.79 21.50
N PHE A 126 6.98 -0.59 21.08
CA PHE A 126 6.01 0.26 21.75
C PHE A 126 5.13 0.93 20.70
N PHE A 127 3.89 1.25 21.05
CA PHE A 127 2.99 1.97 20.17
C PHE A 127 2.69 3.38 20.70
N PRO A 128 2.44 4.35 19.80
CA PRO A 128 1.91 5.65 20.19
C PRO A 128 0.51 5.49 20.82
N ASP A 129 0.20 6.37 21.77
CA ASP A 129 -1.18 6.54 22.26
C ASP A 129 -2.11 7.08 21.16
N SER A 130 -3.41 7.18 21.44
CA SER A 130 -4.42 7.63 20.48
C SER A 130 -4.20 9.07 19.98
N ASP A 131 -3.73 10.00 20.83
CA ASP A 131 -3.41 11.37 20.40
C ASP A 131 -2.23 11.37 19.44
N LYS A 132 -1.16 10.63 19.76
CA LYS A 132 0.02 10.53 18.91
C LYS A 132 -0.27 9.81 17.60
N ALA A 133 -1.06 8.75 17.61
CA ALA A 133 -1.50 8.07 16.40
C ALA A 133 -2.28 8.99 15.47
N LEU A 134 -3.18 9.82 16.02
CA LEU A 134 -3.91 10.81 15.22
C LEU A 134 -2.98 11.84 14.58
N ARG A 135 -1.97 12.33 15.32
CA ARG A 135 -0.97 13.26 14.78
C ARG A 135 -0.11 12.62 13.69
N ILE A 136 0.27 11.35 13.85
CA ILE A 136 0.99 10.58 12.83
C ILE A 136 0.13 10.47 11.57
N CYS A 137 -1.15 10.12 11.70
CA CYS A 137 -2.08 10.05 10.57
C CYS A 137 -2.17 11.39 9.83
N LYS A 138 -2.38 12.49 10.56
CA LYS A 138 -2.45 13.85 9.99
C LYS A 138 -1.18 14.27 9.28
N PHE A 139 -0.01 13.85 9.78
CA PHE A 139 1.27 14.16 9.14
C PHE A 139 1.38 13.49 7.77
N PHE A 140 1.00 12.22 7.66
CA PHE A 140 1.11 11.46 6.41
C PHE A 140 -0.02 11.70 5.42
N ARG A 141 -1.24 11.87 5.94
CA ARG A 141 -2.46 12.07 5.13
C ARG A 141 -3.20 13.30 5.62
N PRO A 142 -2.69 14.52 5.38
CA PRO A 142 -3.31 15.75 5.87
C PRO A 142 -4.71 15.99 5.30
N TYR A 143 -5.06 15.31 4.20
CA TYR A 143 -6.33 15.47 3.48
C TYR A 143 -7.24 14.22 3.50
N SER A 144 -6.87 13.14 4.20
CA SER A 144 -7.73 11.94 4.26
C SER A 144 -8.28 11.71 5.67
N TYR A 145 -9.57 11.43 5.74
CA TYR A 145 -10.22 10.83 6.90
C TYR A 145 -10.09 9.31 6.77
N THR A 146 -8.87 8.79 6.87
CA THR A 146 -8.67 7.34 6.92
C THR A 146 -8.80 6.87 8.36
N ASP A 147 -9.68 5.89 8.59
CA ASP A 147 -9.70 5.18 9.86
C ASP A 147 -8.54 4.16 9.91
N LEU A 148 -7.52 4.45 10.73
CA LEU A 148 -6.39 3.55 10.91
C LEU A 148 -6.79 2.18 11.49
N LYS A 149 -7.99 2.02 12.05
CA LYS A 149 -8.44 0.74 12.62
C LYS A 149 -9.11 -0.16 11.60
N GLU A 150 -9.71 0.40 10.56
CA GLU A 150 -10.55 -0.34 9.62
C GLU A 150 -9.91 -0.45 8.23
N GLU A 151 -9.19 0.59 7.78
CA GLU A 151 -8.60 0.60 6.44
C GLU A 151 -7.16 0.07 6.46
N PRO A 152 -6.83 -1.08 5.84
CA PRO A 152 -5.48 -1.63 5.86
C PRO A 152 -4.53 -0.90 4.91
N LEU A 153 -4.09 0.31 5.29
CA LEU A 153 -3.11 1.13 4.55
C LEU A 153 -1.85 0.37 4.19
N PHE A 154 -1.39 -0.53 5.05
CA PHE A 154 -0.21 -1.36 4.76
C PHE A 154 -0.40 -2.26 3.53
N LEU A 155 -1.65 -2.58 3.17
CA LEU A 155 -2.05 -3.34 1.97
C LEU A 155 -2.45 -2.46 0.78
N SER A 156 -2.47 -1.13 0.92
CA SER A 156 -2.77 -0.24 -0.21
C SER A 156 -1.69 -0.36 -1.28
N PRO A 157 -2.04 -0.64 -2.56
CA PRO A 157 -1.07 -0.64 -3.65
C PRO A 157 -0.57 0.78 -3.96
N SER A 158 -1.34 1.81 -3.56
CA SER A 158 -0.97 3.21 -3.74
C SER A 158 -0.06 3.71 -2.62
N PRO A 159 0.94 4.56 -2.94
CA PRO A 159 1.79 5.20 -1.96
C PRO A 159 1.00 6.13 -1.01
N VAL A 160 1.40 6.14 0.26
CA VAL A 160 0.68 6.87 1.31
C VAL A 160 1.38 8.18 1.70
N ASP A 161 2.70 8.24 1.58
CA ASP A 161 3.47 9.47 1.80
C ASP A 161 3.49 10.37 0.55
N VAL A 162 3.47 11.69 0.75
CA VAL A 162 3.49 12.68 -0.34
C VAL A 162 4.73 12.54 -1.23
N MET A 163 5.89 12.18 -0.68
CA MET A 163 7.09 11.98 -1.50
C MET A 163 7.00 10.71 -2.33
N GLU A 164 6.49 9.63 -1.75
CA GLU A 164 6.23 8.40 -2.51
C GLU A 164 5.20 8.65 -3.61
N GLN A 165 4.14 9.41 -3.33
CA GLN A 165 3.15 9.82 -4.33
C GLN A 165 3.76 10.66 -5.45
N ARG A 166 4.64 11.61 -5.11
CA ARG A 166 5.36 12.42 -6.10
C ARG A 166 6.30 11.57 -6.95
N ALA A 167 7.10 10.71 -6.32
CA ALA A 167 8.01 9.81 -7.04
C ALA A 167 7.24 8.86 -7.96
N TRP A 168 6.09 8.35 -7.49
CA TRP A 168 5.18 7.55 -8.30
C TRP A 168 4.64 8.33 -9.50
N LEU A 169 4.18 9.57 -9.31
CA LEU A 169 3.73 10.43 -10.42
C LEU A 169 4.85 10.71 -11.42
N GLU A 170 6.05 11.04 -10.95
CA GLU A 170 7.22 11.33 -11.79
C GLU A 170 7.60 10.11 -12.65
N GLU A 171 7.57 8.90 -12.08
CA GLU A 171 7.83 7.67 -12.85
C GLU A 171 6.74 7.44 -13.90
N ARG A 172 5.46 7.60 -13.53
CA ARG A 172 4.35 7.46 -14.48
C ARG A 172 4.43 8.45 -15.63
N PHE A 173 4.81 9.70 -15.37
CA PHE A 173 5.02 10.67 -16.45
C PHE A 173 6.18 10.28 -17.36
N ARG A 174 7.25 9.68 -16.82
CA ARG A 174 8.40 9.23 -17.62
C ARG A 174 8.04 8.05 -18.53
N GLU A 175 7.20 7.14 -18.07
CA GLU A 175 6.76 5.97 -18.84
C GLU A 175 5.69 6.31 -19.90
N MET A 176 5.01 7.46 -19.77
CA MET A 176 3.98 7.88 -20.72
C MET A 176 4.56 8.36 -22.05
N SER A 177 3.85 8.08 -23.14
CA SER A 177 4.19 8.63 -24.45
C SER A 177 3.95 10.14 -24.53
N ASP A 178 4.73 10.85 -25.35
CA ASP A 178 4.56 12.29 -25.60
C ASP A 178 3.13 12.64 -26.00
N ARG A 179 2.49 11.80 -26.82
CA ARG A 179 1.09 11.99 -27.25
C ARG A 179 0.13 11.95 -26.07
N THR A 180 0.31 11.00 -25.15
CA THR A 180 -0.51 10.86 -23.95
C THR A 180 -0.33 12.09 -23.04
N ILE A 181 0.92 12.54 -22.85
CA ILE A 181 1.21 13.73 -22.04
C ILE A 181 0.55 14.97 -22.65
N GLN A 182 0.67 15.19 -23.96
CA GLN A 182 0.02 16.31 -24.65
C GLN A 182 -1.51 16.31 -24.50
N GLN A 183 -2.13 15.12 -24.49
CA GLN A 183 -3.57 14.98 -24.28
C GLN A 183 -4.00 15.24 -22.83
N LEU A 184 -3.20 14.80 -21.85
CA LEU A 184 -3.49 14.99 -20.42
C LEU A 184 -3.16 16.39 -19.93
N PHE A 185 -2.19 17.07 -20.54
CA PHE A 185 -1.66 18.35 -20.06
C PHE A 185 -2.75 19.42 -19.82
N PRO A 186 -3.72 19.66 -20.72
CA PRO A 186 -4.76 20.67 -20.48
C PRO A 186 -5.69 20.35 -19.29
N ALA A 187 -5.86 19.07 -18.95
CA ALA A 187 -6.63 18.67 -17.76
C ALA A 187 -5.81 18.88 -16.49
N LEU A 188 -4.54 18.48 -16.50
CA LEU A 188 -3.61 18.68 -15.38
C LEU A 188 -3.38 20.17 -15.10
N GLU A 189 -3.20 20.98 -16.14
CA GLU A 189 -3.03 22.42 -16.01
C GLU A 189 -4.24 23.10 -15.35
N ARG A 190 -5.46 22.69 -15.73
CA ARG A 190 -6.69 23.19 -15.10
C ARG A 190 -6.78 22.77 -13.64
N LEU A 191 -6.47 21.52 -13.31
CA LEU A 191 -6.49 21.03 -11.93
C LEU A 191 -5.49 21.79 -11.05
N LEU A 192 -4.27 22.03 -11.55
CA LEU A 192 -3.22 22.69 -10.79
C LEU A 192 -3.43 24.20 -10.60
N LYS A 193 -4.28 24.84 -11.42
CA LYS A 193 -4.63 26.27 -11.29
C LYS A 193 -5.77 26.52 -10.29
N VAL A 194 -6.49 25.48 -9.88
CA VAL A 194 -7.65 25.57 -8.97
C VAL A 194 -7.25 25.31 -7.50
N LEU A 195 -6.05 24.76 -7.28
CA LEU A 195 -5.42 24.56 -5.98
C LEU A 195 -4.62 25.80 -5.55
#